data_AF-A0A7Y4V851-F1
#
_entry.id   AF-A0A7Y4V851-F1
#
_cell.length_a   1.000
_cell.length_b   1.000
_cell.length_c   1.000
_cell.angle_alpha   90.00
_cell.angle_beta   90.00
_cell.angle_gamma   90.00
#
_symmetry.space_group_name_H-M   'P 1'
#
loop_
_entity.id
_entity.type
_entity.pdbx_description
1 polymer ?
#
loop_
_entity_poly.entity_id
_entity_poly.type
_entity_poly.pdbx_seq_one_letter_code
_entity_poly.pdbx_strand_id
1 'polypeptide(L)'
;MEKLILKGKKEVKNLLVDSLHQTIQALGVSKATKKTDKLVERSAKKIAAVVGKQMKKDSRKINKMKKKVESKKLTKEAVAA
;
A
#
# COMPACT_ATOMS: atom_id res chain seq x y z
N MET A 1 -16.07 -2.37 10.14
CA MET A 1 -14.70 -2.37 9.60
C MET A 1 -14.48 -1.05 8.89
N GLU A 2 -13.73 -0.14 9.50
CA GLU A 2 -13.41 1.15 8.88
C GLU A 2 -12.64 0.92 7.58
N LYS A 3 -13.04 1.64 6.53
CA LYS A 3 -12.35 1.66 5.24
C LYS A 3 -10.94 2.22 5.47
N LEU A 4 -9.95 1.32 5.56
CA LEU A 4 -8.54 1.67 5.52
C LEU A 4 -8.21 2.29 4.16
N ILE A 5 -8.32 3.61 4.08
CA ILE A 5 -7.91 4.37 2.92
C ILE A 5 -6.38 4.46 2.94
N LEU A 6 -5.71 3.43 2.40
CA LEU A 6 -4.25 3.41 2.22
C LEU A 6 -3.87 4.39 1.11
N LYS A 7 -3.61 5.65 1.47
CA LYS A 7 -3.26 6.75 0.57
C LYS A 7 -1.76 6.82 0.29
N GLY A 8 -0.89 6.24 1.12
CA GLY A 8 0.56 6.37 0.93
C GLY A 8 1.47 5.27 1.49
N LYS A 9 2.71 5.22 0.98
CA LYS A 9 3.78 4.28 1.41
C LYS A 9 4.04 4.34 2.94
N LYS A 10 3.88 5.52 3.55
CA LYS A 10 4.06 5.72 5.00
C LYS A 10 2.99 4.99 5.82
N GLU A 11 1.73 5.08 5.40
CA GLU A 11 0.60 4.41 6.07
C GLU A 11 0.71 2.89 5.92
N VAL A 12 1.05 2.41 4.72
CA VAL A 12 1.32 0.98 4.48
C VAL A 12 2.46 0.48 5.37
N LYS A 13 3.53 1.27 5.54
CA LYS A 13 4.64 0.91 6.43
C LYS A 13 4.16 0.80 7.88
N ASN A 14 3.43 1.78 8.38
CA ASN A 14 2.98 1.78 9.78
C ASN A 14 2.01 0.63 10.04
N LEU A 15 1.04 0.40 9.16
CA LEU A 15 0.13 -0.74 9.26
C LEU A 15 0.86 -2.10 9.32
N LEU A 16 1.87 -2.28 8.46
CA LEU A 16 2.67 -3.51 8.45
C LEU A 16 3.53 -3.65 9.72
N VAL A 17 4.09 -2.55 10.23
CA VAL A 17 4.84 -2.56 11.51
C VAL A 17 3.91 -2.96 12.65
N ASP A 18 2.72 -2.37 12.73
CA ASP A 18 1.77 -2.61 13.82
C ASP A 18 1.26 -4.05 13.78
N SER A 19 0.90 -4.55 12.60
CA SER A 19 0.46 -5.93 12.39
C SER A 19 1.56 -6.96 12.74
N LEU A 20 2.82 -6.68 12.37
CA LEU A 20 3.95 -7.54 12.74
C LEU A 20 4.23 -7.53 14.24
N HIS A 21 4.10 -6.38 14.91
CA HIS A 21 4.22 -6.32 16.38
C HIS A 21 3.11 -7.11 17.08
N GLN A 22 1.86 -6.97 16.63
CA GLN A 22 0.73 -7.74 17.17
C GLN A 22 0.94 -9.24 16.99
N THR A 23 1.44 -9.67 15.83
CA THR A 23 1.75 -11.09 15.56
C THR A 23 2.83 -11.62 16.50
N ILE A 24 3.88 -10.84 16.75
CA ILE A 24 4.98 -11.23 17.64
C ILE A 24 4.54 -11.29 19.11
N GLN A 25 3.68 -10.36 19.54
CA GLN A 25 3.06 -10.40 20.86
C GLN A 25 2.15 -11.62 21.02
N ALA A 26 1.33 -11.94 20.01
CA ALA A 26 0.45 -13.11 20.02
C ALA A 26 1.23 -14.43 20.04
N LEU A 27 2.42 -14.49 19.44
CA LEU A 27 3.32 -15.64 19.48
C LEU A 27 4.07 -15.80 20.82
N GLY A 28 3.78 -14.97 21.82
CA GLY A 28 4.33 -15.13 23.17
C GLY A 28 5.78 -14.69 23.33
N VAL A 29 6.33 -13.90 22.40
CA VAL A 29 7.67 -13.31 22.53
C VAL A 29 7.61 -12.16 23.55
N SER A 30 7.48 -12.52 24.82
CA SER A 30 7.25 -11.61 25.96
C SER A 30 8.39 -10.61 26.19
N LYS A 31 9.61 -10.91 25.70
CA LYS A 31 10.79 -10.03 25.80
C LYS A 31 11.27 -9.60 24.42
N ALA A 32 10.47 -8.80 23.71
CA ALA A 32 10.97 -8.05 22.58
C ALA A 32 12.12 -7.14 23.06
N THR A 33 13.35 -7.46 22.67
CA THR A 33 14.51 -6.60 22.97
C THR A 33 14.62 -5.53 21.88
N LYS A 34 15.35 -4.43 22.14
CA LYS A 34 15.63 -3.39 21.13
C LYS A 34 16.15 -3.95 19.78
N LYS A 35 16.81 -5.12 19.79
CA LYS A 35 17.27 -5.81 18.57
C LYS A 35 16.10 -6.39 17.78
N THR A 36 15.13 -6.99 18.47
CA THR A 36 13.92 -7.56 17.86
C THR A 36 13.09 -6.45 17.21
N ASP A 37 12.85 -5.34 17.90
CA ASP A 37 12.09 -4.20 17.35
C ASP A 37 12.74 -3.63 16.08
N LYS A 38 14.07 -3.46 16.11
CA LYS A 38 14.83 -3.02 14.93
C LYS A 38 14.69 -4.00 13.77
N LEU A 39 14.64 -5.30 14.03
CA LEU A 39 14.51 -6.33 13.02
C LEU A 39 13.10 -6.31 12.41
N VAL A 40 12.07 -6.16 13.24
CA VAL A 40 10.67 -5.98 12.82
C VAL A 40 10.52 -4.74 11.95
N GLU A 41 11.06 -3.61 12.39
CA GLU A 41 10.98 -2.36 11.65
C GLU A 41 11.71 -2.46 10.29
N ARG A 42 12.85 -3.15 10.24
CA ARG A 42 13.61 -3.36 9.00
C ARG A 42 12.87 -4.29 8.03
N SER A 43 12.25 -5.35 8.53
CA SER A 43 11.43 -6.27 7.74
C SER A 43 10.18 -5.56 7.21
N ALA A 44 9.47 -4.81 8.05
CA ALA A 44 8.31 -4.02 7.65
C ALA A 44 8.66 -2.98 6.58
N LYS A 45 9.80 -2.28 6.71
CA LYS A 45 10.31 -1.35 5.69
C LYS A 45 10.54 -2.04 4.34
N LYS A 46 11.12 -3.25 4.33
CA LYS A 46 11.34 -4.03 3.10
C LYS A 46 10.01 -4.40 2.44
N ILE A 47 9.06 -4.93 3.21
CA ILE A 47 7.73 -5.33 2.70
C ILE A 47 6.99 -4.10 2.16
N ALA A 48 6.92 -3.01 2.93
CA ALA A 48 6.26 -1.77 2.51
C ALA A 48 6.89 -1.15 1.25
N ALA A 49 8.20 -1.31 1.04
CA ALA A 49 8.86 -0.83 -0.17
C ALA A 49 8.48 -1.63 -1.42
N VAL A 50 8.36 -2.96 -1.29
CA VAL A 50 7.92 -3.84 -2.39
C VAL A 50 6.45 -3.58 -2.69
N VAL A 51 5.60 -3.61 -1.67
CA VAL A 51 4.15 -3.35 -1.79
C VAL A 51 3.90 -1.95 -2.36
N GLY A 52 4.57 -0.92 -1.84
CA GLY A 52 4.43 0.45 -2.34
C GLY A 52 4.87 0.61 -3.80
N LYS A 53 5.92 -0.10 -4.24
CA LYS A 53 6.31 -0.12 -5.66
C LYS A 53 5.22 -0.76 -6.52
N GLN A 54 4.63 -1.86 -6.06
CA GLN A 54 3.58 -2.57 -6.78
C GLN A 54 2.29 -1.73 -6.85
N MET A 55 1.83 -1.17 -5.74
CA MET A 55 0.68 -0.27 -5.70
C MET A 55 0.86 0.94 -6.62
N LYS A 56 2.07 1.52 -6.70
CA LYS A 56 2.35 2.63 -7.64
C LYS A 56 2.24 2.19 -9.10
N LYS A 57 2.67 0.97 -9.44
CA LYS A 57 2.49 0.41 -10.79
C LYS A 57 1.01 0.20 -11.10
N ASP A 58 0.25 -0.33 -10.16
CA ASP A 58 -1.17 -0.64 -10.37
C ASP A 58 -2.02 0.65 -10.44
N SER A 59 -1.76 1.65 -9.59
CA SER A 59 -2.38 2.98 -9.72
C SER A 59 -2.08 3.65 -11.06
N ARG A 60 -0.87 3.50 -11.59
CA ARG A 60 -0.53 4.02 -12.94
C ARG A 60 -1.29 3.29 -14.04
N LYS A 61 -1.49 1.97 -13.94
CA LYS A 61 -2.30 1.20 -14.88
C LYS A 61 -3.77 1.65 -14.84
N ILE A 62 -4.33 1.81 -13.64
CA ILE A 62 -5.70 2.29 -13.45
C ILE A 62 -5.88 3.69 -14.03
N ASN A 63 -4.96 4.63 -13.74
CA ASN A 63 -5.04 5.99 -14.28
C ASN A 63 -4.88 6.03 -15.81
N LYS A 64 -3.99 5.21 -16.38
CA LYS A 64 -3.87 5.07 -17.84
C LYS A 64 -5.16 4.55 -18.47
N MET A 65 -5.81 3.56 -17.84
CA MET A 65 -7.07 3.00 -18.32
C MET A 65 -8.20 4.03 -18.22
N LYS A 66 -8.32 4.75 -17.10
CA LYS A 66 -9.28 5.86 -16.92
C LYS A 66 -9.10 6.94 -17.98
N LYS A 67 -7.87 7.41 -18.20
CA LYS A 67 -7.56 8.43 -19.21
C LYS A 67 -7.90 7.96 -20.64
N LYS A 68 -7.69 6.67 -20.95
CA LYS A 68 -8.06 6.09 -22.24
C LYS A 68 -9.59 6.08 -22.44
N VAL A 69 -10.35 5.69 -21.42
CA VAL A 69 -11.82 5.69 -21.45
C VAL A 69 -12.37 7.11 -21.60
N GLU A 70 -11.81 8.07 -20.86
CA GLU A 70 -12.19 9.48 -20.92
C GLU A 70 -11.93 10.09 -22.30
N SER A 71 -10.75 9.82 -22.89
CA SER A 71 -10.44 10.29 -24.25
C SER A 71 -11.37 9.71 -25.32
N LYS A 72 -11.84 8.46 -25.14
CA LYS A 72 -12.79 7.80 -26.05
C LYS A 72 -14.22 8.33 -25.92
N LYS A 73 -14.61 8.81 -24.72
CA LYS A 73 -15.89 9.49 -24.53
C LYS A 73 -15.89 10.84 -25.23
N LEU A 74 -14.86 11.64 -25.02
CA LEU A 74 -14.71 12.96 -25.64
C LEU A 74 -14.68 12.90 -27.19
N THR A 75 -14.05 11.87 -27.76
CA THR A 75 -14.06 11.68 -29.23
C THR A 75 -15.41 11.22 -29.78
N LYS A 76 -16.22 10.48 -29.02
CA LYS A 76 -17.57 10.13 -29.46
C LYS A 76 -18.53 11.32 -29.37
N GLU A 77 -18.40 12.15 -28.35
CA GLU A 77 -19.20 13.37 -28.19
C GLU A 77 -18.84 14.43 -29.24
N ALA A 78 -17.57 14.53 -29.65
CA ALA A 78 -17.13 15.45 -30.70
C ALA A 78 -17.47 15.03 -32.14
N VAL A 79 -17.82 13.76 -32.37
CA VAL A 79 -18.21 13.23 -33.71
C VAL A 79 -19.74 13.17 -33.86
N ALA A 80 -20.48 13.27 -32.75
CA ALA A 80 -21.95 13.29 -32.73
C ALA A 80 -22.55 14.70 -32.66
N ALA A 81 -21.72 15.75 -32.58
CA ALA A 81 -22.09 17.16 -32.71
C ALA A 81 -21.73 17.65 -34.11
#